data_AF-A0A0G1XXH1-F1
#
_entry.id   AF-A0A0G1XXH1-F1
#
_cell.length_a   1.000
_cell.length_b   1.000
_cell.length_c   1.000
_cell.angle_alpha   90.00
_cell.angle_beta   90.00
_cell.angle_gamma   90.00
#
_symmetry.space_group_name_H-M   'P 1'
#
loop_
_entity.id
_entity.type
_entity.pdbx_description
1 polymer ?
#
loop_
_entity_poly.entity_id
_entity_poly.type
_entity_poly.pdbx_seq_one_letter_code
_entity_poly.pdbx_strand_id
1 'polypeptide(L)'
;MARKLTFLLTDKTAWKLLLKTVFGLLALFIFRQFGFSYLSGAAAVIVFWGIYLSEVQERYALGRSFWVMAFAGLVGGKILASAPLALLLGFTGLWTIGFFTVLGLTAFFFANRQFVYGIFNTPVIFLVLFLFFYISQIGNFWSSGIILFLLIGLIFGEVFRFFEINAPRRTFLFSWGFAVLTLEVAWILSFLPLGFMNAAIFITLVLLVARDTVINHFKGALNLVFLLKELAIFWVLGLLVFAASKWSL
;
A
#
# COMPACT_ATOMS: atom_id res chain seq x y z
N MET A 1 16.68 11.23 22.59
CA MET A 1 15.56 11.50 21.66
C MET A 1 15.45 12.97 21.24
N ALA A 2 15.72 13.95 22.10
CA ALA A 2 15.61 15.39 21.78
C ALA A 2 16.45 15.84 20.55
N ARG A 3 17.67 15.33 20.36
CA ARG A 3 18.52 15.66 19.19
C ARG A 3 17.96 15.19 17.82
N LYS A 4 17.06 14.20 17.79
CA LYS A 4 16.43 13.72 16.55
C LYS A 4 15.20 14.56 16.16
N LEU A 5 14.53 15.17 17.14
CA LEU A 5 13.43 16.12 16.89
C LEU A 5 13.95 17.47 16.40
N THR A 6 15.11 17.92 16.88
CA THR A 6 15.78 19.10 16.31
C THR A 6 16.20 18.90 14.86
N PHE A 7 16.53 17.65 14.45
CA PHE A 7 16.87 17.34 13.06
C PHE A 7 15.69 17.59 12.09
N LEU A 8 14.46 17.26 12.51
CA LEU A 8 13.24 17.56 11.75
C LEU A 8 13.00 19.07 11.58
N LEU A 9 13.48 19.89 12.52
CA LEU A 9 13.32 21.35 12.49
C LEU A 9 14.38 22.03 11.59
N THR A 10 15.58 21.48 11.47
CA THR A 10 16.68 22.08 10.70
C THR A 10 16.80 21.59 9.25
N ASP A 11 16.29 20.41 8.92
CA ASP A 11 16.49 19.83 7.59
C ASP A 11 15.44 20.34 6.59
N LYS A 12 15.87 21.18 5.64
CA LYS A 12 15.02 21.75 4.58
C LYS A 12 14.33 20.67 3.74
N THR A 13 14.87 19.46 3.70
CA THR A 13 14.30 18.34 2.96
C THR A 13 13.06 17.75 3.64
N ALA A 14 13.07 17.61 4.97
CA ALA A 14 11.95 17.06 5.74
C ALA A 14 10.70 17.97 5.66
N TRP A 15 10.90 19.29 5.80
CA TRP A 15 9.82 20.27 5.64
C TRP A 15 9.24 20.27 4.23
N LYS A 16 10.09 20.12 3.20
CA LYS A 16 9.63 20.03 1.82
C LYS A 16 8.77 18.78 1.58
N LEU A 17 9.15 17.64 2.17
CA LEU A 17 8.37 16.39 2.11
C LEU A 17 7.02 16.53 2.81
N LEU A 18 7.02 17.05 4.04
CA LEU A 18 5.79 17.30 4.79
C LEU A 18 4.85 18.22 4.02
N LEU A 19 5.35 19.33 3.48
CA LEU A 19 4.55 20.24 2.67
C LEU A 19 3.94 19.53 1.46
N LYS A 20 4.71 18.72 0.72
CA LYS A 20 4.19 17.94 -0.41
C LYS A 20 3.08 16.96 0.01
N THR A 21 3.23 16.30 1.15
CA THR A 21 2.17 15.41 1.68
C THR A 21 0.93 16.16 2.11
N VAL A 22 1.08 17.33 2.74
CA VAL A 22 -0.03 18.20 3.11
C VAL A 22 -0.73 18.72 1.86
N PHE A 23 0.01 19.13 0.82
CA PHE A 23 -0.56 19.52 -0.47
C PHE A 23 -1.33 18.36 -1.13
N GLY A 24 -0.80 17.14 -1.10
CA GLY A 24 -1.50 15.95 -1.57
C GLY A 24 -2.80 15.68 -0.79
N LEU A 25 -2.77 15.82 0.53
CA LEU A 25 -3.95 15.70 1.38
C LEU A 25 -5.00 16.78 1.09
N LEU A 26 -4.58 18.04 0.97
CA LEU A 26 -5.46 19.15 0.63
C LEU A 26 -6.11 18.93 -0.74
N ALA A 27 -5.35 18.43 -1.72
CA ALA A 27 -5.88 18.08 -3.03
C ALA A 27 -6.95 17.00 -2.93
N LEU A 28 -6.75 15.95 -2.13
CA LEU A 28 -7.78 14.93 -1.89
C LEU A 28 -9.01 15.50 -1.17
N PHE A 29 -8.83 16.41 -0.21
CA PHE A 29 -9.94 17.01 0.53
C PHE A 29 -10.78 17.94 -0.34
N ILE A 30 -10.12 18.79 -1.14
CA ILE A 30 -10.77 19.65 -2.14
C ILE A 30 -11.52 18.76 -3.15
N PHE A 31 -10.86 17.75 -3.68
CA PHE A 31 -11.45 16.81 -4.61
C PHE A 31 -12.71 16.11 -4.06
N ARG A 32 -12.73 15.79 -2.77
CA ARG A 32 -13.91 15.27 -2.09
C ARG A 32 -15.04 16.30 -1.98
N GLN A 33 -14.74 17.53 -1.55
CA GLN A 33 -15.75 18.56 -1.29
C GLN A 33 -16.45 19.05 -2.56
N PHE A 34 -15.70 19.19 -3.66
CA PHE A 34 -16.24 19.66 -4.94
C PHE A 34 -16.89 18.56 -5.79
N GLY A 35 -16.91 17.31 -5.29
CA GLY A 35 -17.50 16.16 -5.97
C GLY A 35 -16.70 15.67 -7.17
N PHE A 36 -17.01 14.45 -7.63
CA PHE A 36 -16.29 13.74 -8.69
C PHE A 36 -16.64 14.24 -10.10
N SER A 37 -16.38 15.52 -10.37
CA SER A 37 -16.46 16.06 -11.73
C SER A 37 -15.19 15.72 -12.52
N TYR A 38 -15.29 15.56 -13.84
CA TYR A 38 -14.12 15.34 -14.70
C TYR A 38 -13.04 16.41 -14.50
N LEU A 39 -13.45 17.65 -14.23
CA LEU A 39 -12.56 18.79 -13.96
C LEU A 39 -11.79 18.63 -12.64
N SER A 40 -12.49 18.27 -11.56
CA SER A 40 -11.85 18.04 -10.25
C SER A 40 -10.86 16.87 -10.30
N GLY A 41 -11.16 15.83 -11.10
CA GLY A 41 -10.29 14.67 -11.29
C GLY A 41 -9.04 15.05 -12.07
N ALA A 42 -9.20 15.81 -13.17
CA ALA A 42 -8.09 16.34 -13.92
C ALA A 42 -7.20 17.24 -13.06
N ALA A 43 -7.78 18.13 -12.24
CA ALA A 43 -7.05 18.99 -11.33
C ALA A 43 -6.24 18.17 -10.30
N ALA A 44 -6.83 17.14 -9.69
CA ALA A 44 -6.12 16.29 -8.73
C ALA A 44 -4.98 15.51 -9.41
N VAL A 45 -5.19 14.99 -10.62
CA VAL A 45 -4.13 14.35 -11.42
C VAL A 45 -3.00 15.32 -11.72
N ILE A 46 -3.30 16.57 -12.10
CA ILE A 46 -2.28 17.61 -12.34
C ILE A 46 -1.46 17.88 -11.07
N VAL A 47 -2.11 17.95 -9.90
CA VAL A 47 -1.40 18.13 -8.62
C VAL A 47 -0.47 16.96 -8.33
N PHE A 48 -0.96 15.71 -8.43
CA PHE A 48 -0.12 14.53 -8.23
C PHE A 48 1.01 14.45 -9.26
N TRP A 49 0.76 14.84 -10.50
CA TRP A 49 1.77 14.93 -11.55
C TRP A 49 2.85 15.96 -11.21
N GLY A 50 2.46 17.14 -10.73
CA GLY A 50 3.38 18.18 -10.26
C GLY A 50 4.24 17.70 -9.08
N ILE A 51 3.65 16.98 -8.12
CA ILE A 51 4.38 16.36 -7.00
C ILE A 51 5.38 15.33 -7.55
N TYR A 52 4.96 14.45 -8.44
CA TYR A 52 5.81 13.42 -9.04
C TYR A 52 7.01 14.00 -9.79
N LEU A 53 6.80 15.01 -10.63
CA LEU A 53 7.87 15.65 -11.41
C LEU A 53 8.88 16.41 -10.54
N SER A 54 8.46 16.86 -9.36
CA SER A 54 9.32 17.58 -8.42
C SER A 54 10.34 16.70 -7.69
N GLU A 55 10.28 15.37 -7.86
CA GLU A 55 11.25 14.40 -7.32
C GLU A 55 12.27 13.99 -8.40
N VAL A 56 13.54 14.33 -8.19
CA VAL A 56 14.56 14.29 -9.26
C VAL A 56 15.41 13.01 -9.24
N GLN A 57 15.64 12.39 -8.08
CA GLN A 57 16.72 11.38 -7.96
C GLN A 57 16.27 9.91 -8.05
N GLU A 58 15.07 9.53 -7.60
CA GLU A 58 14.60 8.12 -7.63
C GLU A 58 13.17 7.90 -8.16
N ARG A 59 12.63 8.87 -8.93
CA ARG A 59 11.26 8.80 -9.48
C ARG A 59 10.94 7.49 -10.23
N TYR A 60 11.94 6.90 -10.89
CA TYR A 60 11.77 5.71 -11.70
C TYR A 60 11.76 4.42 -10.89
N ALA A 61 12.36 4.42 -9.70
CA ALA A 61 12.41 3.25 -8.83
C ALA A 61 11.08 3.04 -8.11
N LEU A 62 10.43 4.11 -7.64
CA LEU A 62 9.20 4.08 -6.84
C LEU A 62 7.95 4.65 -7.52
N GLY A 63 8.02 4.84 -8.85
CA GLY A 63 6.96 5.47 -9.61
C GLY A 63 5.66 4.67 -9.63
N ARG A 64 5.70 3.34 -9.55
CA ARG A 64 4.49 2.51 -9.57
C ARG A 64 3.74 2.66 -8.25
N SER A 65 4.42 2.55 -7.12
CA SER A 65 3.80 2.76 -5.81
C SER A 65 3.24 4.17 -5.65
N PHE A 66 3.93 5.19 -6.18
CA PHE A 66 3.41 6.56 -6.20
C PHE A 66 2.05 6.65 -6.91
N TRP A 67 1.96 6.13 -8.14
CA TRP A 67 0.72 6.19 -8.92
C TRP A 67 -0.38 5.29 -8.37
N VAL A 68 -0.02 4.13 -7.80
CA VAL A 68 -0.96 3.28 -7.09
C VAL A 68 -1.55 4.01 -5.88
N MET A 69 -0.73 4.72 -5.11
CA MET A 69 -1.19 5.53 -3.98
C MET A 69 -2.05 6.73 -4.40
N ALA A 70 -1.68 7.42 -5.49
CA ALA A 70 -2.49 8.50 -6.04
C ALA A 70 -3.86 7.97 -6.50
N PHE A 71 -3.87 6.87 -7.27
CA PHE A 71 -5.09 6.22 -7.72
C PHE A 71 -5.96 5.77 -6.55
N ALA A 72 -5.37 5.08 -5.57
CA ALA A 72 -6.09 4.62 -4.39
C ALA A 72 -6.63 5.79 -3.55
N GLY A 73 -5.89 6.91 -3.47
CA GLY A 73 -6.35 8.15 -2.83
C GLY A 73 -7.59 8.73 -3.51
N LEU A 74 -7.58 8.84 -4.84
CA LEU A 74 -8.71 9.38 -5.61
C LEU A 74 -9.95 8.46 -5.54
N VAL A 75 -9.74 7.16 -5.75
CA VAL A 75 -10.82 6.15 -5.72
C VAL A 75 -11.40 6.03 -4.32
N GLY A 76 -10.54 5.91 -3.30
CA GLY A 76 -10.96 5.86 -1.91
C GLY A 76 -11.66 7.13 -1.45
N GLY A 77 -11.16 8.32 -1.84
CA GLY A 77 -11.81 9.60 -1.57
C GLY A 77 -13.23 9.70 -2.14
N LYS A 78 -13.49 9.09 -3.32
CA LYS A 78 -14.84 8.98 -3.90
C LYS A 78 -15.74 8.08 -3.07
N ILE A 79 -15.26 6.87 -2.85
CA ILE A 79 -16.07 5.76 -2.36
C ILE A 79 -16.41 5.96 -0.89
N LEU A 80 -15.45 6.50 -0.13
CA LEU A 80 -15.59 6.80 1.28
C LEU A 80 -16.18 8.20 1.54
N ALA A 81 -16.61 8.93 0.50
CA ALA A 81 -17.16 10.27 0.66
C ALA A 81 -18.36 10.29 1.62
N SER A 82 -19.21 9.27 1.54
CA SER A 82 -20.40 9.04 2.37
C SER A 82 -20.17 8.06 3.53
N ALA A 83 -18.95 7.55 3.71
CA ALA A 83 -18.64 6.59 4.77
C ALA A 83 -18.62 7.26 6.15
N PRO A 84 -18.82 6.49 7.24
CA PRO A 84 -18.64 6.97 8.61
C PRO A 84 -17.29 7.67 8.82
N LEU A 85 -17.31 8.74 9.62
CA LEU A 85 -16.14 9.58 9.89
C LEU A 85 -14.93 8.77 10.38
N ALA A 86 -15.15 7.73 11.18
CA ALA A 86 -14.09 6.84 11.66
C ALA A 86 -13.34 6.11 10.52
N LEU A 87 -14.07 5.58 9.53
CA LEU A 87 -13.45 4.91 8.37
C LEU A 87 -12.70 5.90 7.50
N LEU A 88 -13.27 7.09 7.32
CA LEU A 88 -12.62 8.16 6.57
C LEU A 88 -11.29 8.59 7.21
N LEU A 89 -11.28 8.83 8.53
CA LEU A 89 -10.07 9.20 9.25
C LEU A 89 -9.01 8.11 9.19
N GLY A 90 -9.42 6.84 9.35
CA GLY A 90 -8.53 5.68 9.23
C GLY A 90 -7.89 5.59 7.84
N PHE A 91 -8.70 5.72 6.78
CA PHE A 91 -8.22 5.74 5.40
C PHE A 91 -7.25 6.89 5.16
N THR A 92 -7.61 8.12 5.54
CA THR A 92 -6.75 9.28 5.33
C THR A 92 -5.43 9.14 6.07
N GLY A 93 -5.44 8.65 7.31
CA GLY A 93 -4.22 8.46 8.10
C GLY A 93 -3.27 7.44 7.45
N LEU A 94 -3.80 6.29 7.03
CA LEU A 94 -3.00 5.26 6.34
C LEU A 94 -2.46 5.78 5.00
N TRP A 95 -3.28 6.51 4.25
CA TRP A 95 -2.86 7.13 2.99
C TRP A 95 -1.73 8.13 3.21
N THR A 96 -1.83 9.02 4.21
CA THR A 96 -0.79 9.99 4.54
C THR A 96 0.52 9.31 4.88
N ILE A 97 0.48 8.29 5.74
CA ILE A 97 1.68 7.57 6.19
C ILE A 97 2.36 6.88 5.00
N GLY A 98 1.59 6.19 4.15
CA GLY A 98 2.11 5.55 2.95
C GLY A 98 2.71 6.56 1.96
N PHE A 99 1.97 7.64 1.68
CA PHE A 99 2.38 8.65 0.70
C PHE A 99 3.61 9.44 1.15
N PHE A 100 3.68 9.81 2.44
CA PHE A 100 4.86 10.43 3.05
C PHE A 100 6.09 9.54 2.88
N THR A 101 5.94 8.24 3.08
CA THR A 101 7.09 7.34 2.99
C THR A 101 7.55 7.16 1.56
N VAL A 102 6.62 6.98 0.60
CA VAL A 102 6.99 6.88 -0.82
C VAL A 102 7.80 8.12 -1.23
N LEU A 103 7.33 9.32 -0.86
CA LEU A 103 8.07 10.57 -1.11
C LEU A 103 9.42 10.62 -0.39
N GLY A 104 9.46 10.25 0.90
CA GLY A 104 10.68 10.27 1.70
C GLY A 104 11.76 9.30 1.18
N LEU A 105 11.35 8.14 0.66
CA LEU A 105 12.27 7.21 0.02
C LEU A 105 12.79 7.77 -1.31
N THR A 106 11.92 8.38 -2.15
CA THR A 106 12.37 9.02 -3.40
C THR A 106 13.33 10.20 -3.18
N ALA A 107 13.26 10.85 -2.02
CA ALA A 107 14.11 11.96 -1.63
C ALA A 107 15.30 11.55 -0.74
N PHE A 108 15.60 10.25 -0.63
CA PHE A 108 16.79 9.73 0.08
C PHE A 108 16.81 10.06 1.59
N PHE A 109 15.64 10.27 2.21
CA PHE A 109 15.56 10.75 3.59
C PHE A 109 16.01 9.71 4.64
N PHE A 110 15.95 8.41 4.31
CA PHE A 110 16.16 7.32 5.27
C PHE A 110 17.49 6.60 5.11
N ALA A 111 18.17 6.35 6.23
CA ALA A 111 19.45 5.61 6.27
C ALA A 111 19.29 4.11 5.93
N ASN A 112 18.25 3.44 6.45
CA ASN A 112 17.98 2.03 6.16
C ASN A 112 16.75 1.89 5.25
N ARG A 113 16.96 2.08 3.95
CA ARG A 113 15.87 2.16 2.96
C ARG A 113 15.11 0.85 2.77
N GLN A 114 15.80 -0.29 2.78
CA GLN A 114 15.18 -1.60 2.61
C GLN A 114 14.21 -1.91 3.75
N PHE A 115 14.61 -1.63 4.99
CA PHE A 115 13.75 -1.82 6.15
C PHE A 115 12.54 -0.87 6.13
N VAL A 116 12.78 0.42 5.87
CA VAL A 116 11.71 1.42 5.78
C VAL A 116 10.72 1.05 4.68
N TYR A 117 11.20 0.74 3.48
CA TYR A 117 10.32 0.30 2.39
C TYR A 117 9.51 -0.93 2.77
N GLY A 118 10.11 -1.95 3.38
CA GLY A 118 9.41 -3.17 3.81
C GLY A 118 8.25 -2.89 4.78
N ILE A 119 8.47 -2.00 5.76
CA ILE A 119 7.43 -1.60 6.74
C ILE A 119 6.31 -0.81 6.07
N PHE A 120 6.65 0.15 5.21
CA PHE A 120 5.67 1.10 4.68
C PHE A 120 4.99 0.63 3.40
N ASN A 121 5.57 -0.33 2.68
CA ASN A 121 4.89 -1.07 1.63
C ASN A 121 3.68 -1.86 2.18
N THR A 122 3.71 -2.26 3.45
CA THR A 122 2.60 -2.94 4.12
C THR A 122 1.32 -2.09 4.17
N PRO A 123 1.32 -0.84 4.68
CA PRO A 123 0.18 0.08 4.54
C PRO A 123 -0.33 0.27 3.11
N VAL A 124 0.57 0.30 2.11
CA VAL A 124 0.17 0.47 0.70
C VAL A 124 -0.63 -0.75 0.23
N ILE A 125 -0.11 -1.96 0.46
CA ILE A 125 -0.80 -3.22 0.13
C ILE A 125 -2.13 -3.29 0.87
N PHE A 126 -2.13 -2.99 2.17
CA PHE A 126 -3.33 -2.99 2.99
C PHE A 126 -4.38 -2.02 2.46
N LEU A 127 -3.99 -0.80 2.08
CA LEU A 127 -4.91 0.22 1.56
C LEU A 127 -5.55 -0.23 0.24
N VAL A 128 -4.78 -0.84 -0.67
CA VAL A 128 -5.31 -1.41 -1.91
C VAL A 128 -6.30 -2.53 -1.63
N LEU A 129 -5.98 -3.45 -0.72
CA LEU A 129 -6.86 -4.56 -0.34
C LEU A 129 -8.12 -4.08 0.38
N PHE A 130 -7.98 -3.08 1.26
CA PHE A 130 -9.08 -2.45 1.96
C PHE A 130 -10.10 -1.88 0.98
N LEU A 131 -9.62 -1.10 -0.01
CA LEU A 131 -10.49 -0.55 -1.04
C LEU A 131 -11.14 -1.64 -1.89
N PHE A 132 -10.37 -2.67 -2.26
CA PHE A 132 -10.91 -3.80 -3.01
C PHE A 132 -12.07 -4.48 -2.29
N PHE A 133 -11.89 -4.89 -1.03
CA PHE A 133 -12.95 -5.57 -0.28
C PHE A 133 -14.14 -4.66 0.03
N TYR A 134 -13.90 -3.36 0.25
CA TYR A 134 -15.00 -2.41 0.42
C TYR A 134 -15.84 -2.28 -0.87
N ILE A 135 -15.18 -2.21 -2.04
CA ILE A 135 -15.86 -2.14 -3.34
C ILE A 135 -16.57 -3.45 -3.68
N SER A 136 -15.93 -4.59 -3.42
CA SER A 136 -16.48 -5.91 -3.78
C SER A 136 -17.74 -6.27 -3.00
N GLN A 137 -18.00 -5.63 -1.85
CA GLN A 137 -19.26 -5.78 -1.12
C GLN A 137 -20.45 -5.14 -1.85
N ILE A 138 -20.20 -4.11 -2.67
CA ILE A 138 -21.24 -3.31 -3.32
C ILE A 138 -21.28 -3.57 -4.83
N GLY A 139 -20.19 -4.07 -5.40
CA GLY A 139 -20.00 -4.28 -6.84
C GLY A 139 -19.67 -5.73 -7.22
N ASN A 140 -19.33 -5.92 -8.50
CA ASN A 140 -18.94 -7.22 -9.03
C ASN A 140 -17.49 -7.55 -8.63
N PHE A 141 -17.30 -8.65 -7.88
CA PHE A 141 -16.00 -9.16 -7.45
C PHE A 141 -14.98 -9.24 -8.59
N TRP A 142 -15.37 -9.77 -9.75
CA TRP A 142 -14.45 -10.02 -10.86
C TRP A 142 -13.95 -8.75 -11.54
N SER A 143 -14.81 -7.72 -11.69
CA SER A 143 -14.39 -6.46 -12.29
C SER A 143 -13.42 -5.71 -11.38
N SER A 144 -13.68 -5.68 -10.06
CA SER A 144 -12.71 -5.18 -9.08
C SER A 144 -11.46 -6.07 -8.99
N GLY A 145 -11.58 -7.36 -9.27
CA GLY A 145 -10.50 -8.33 -9.22
C GLY A 145 -9.43 -8.08 -10.28
N ILE A 146 -9.83 -7.71 -11.49
CA ILE A 146 -8.87 -7.33 -12.56
C ILE A 146 -8.05 -6.10 -12.14
N ILE A 147 -8.70 -5.10 -11.53
CA ILE A 147 -8.01 -3.91 -11.03
C ILE A 147 -7.05 -4.29 -9.89
N LEU A 148 -7.50 -5.12 -8.94
CA LEU A 148 -6.65 -5.61 -7.85
C LEU A 148 -5.42 -6.33 -8.39
N PHE A 149 -5.61 -7.24 -9.34
CA PHE A 149 -4.53 -8.00 -9.98
C PHE A 149 -3.47 -7.08 -10.58
N LEU A 150 -3.89 -6.06 -11.34
CA LEU A 150 -2.98 -5.09 -11.92
C LEU A 150 -2.24 -4.28 -10.85
N LEU A 151 -2.94 -3.75 -9.84
CA LEU A 151 -2.31 -2.95 -8.78
C LEU A 151 -1.29 -3.76 -7.98
N ILE A 152 -1.65 -4.97 -7.58
CA ILE A 152 -0.78 -5.86 -6.82
C ILE A 152 0.43 -6.29 -7.64
N GLY A 153 0.23 -6.66 -8.91
CA GLY A 153 1.33 -7.00 -9.81
C GLY A 153 2.30 -5.84 -10.03
N LEU A 154 1.79 -4.60 -10.10
CA LEU A 154 2.62 -3.40 -10.20
C LEU A 154 3.40 -3.13 -8.91
N ILE A 155 2.75 -3.24 -7.75
CA ILE A 155 3.38 -3.07 -6.43
C ILE A 155 4.51 -4.10 -6.26
N PHE A 156 4.22 -5.40 -6.41
CA PHE A 156 5.25 -6.43 -6.23
C PHE A 156 6.36 -6.36 -7.28
N GLY A 157 6.03 -5.94 -8.51
CA GLY A 157 7.03 -5.66 -9.54
C GLY A 157 7.98 -4.53 -9.18
N GLU A 158 7.54 -3.58 -8.36
CA GLU A 158 8.41 -2.57 -7.78
C GLU A 158 9.19 -3.11 -6.58
N VAL A 159 8.52 -3.80 -5.65
CA VAL A 159 9.13 -4.39 -4.45
C VAL A 159 10.33 -5.25 -4.84
N PHE A 160 10.14 -6.20 -5.74
CA PHE A 160 11.20 -7.12 -6.14
C PHE A 160 12.36 -6.46 -6.90
N ARG A 161 12.10 -5.33 -7.59
CA ARG A 161 13.17 -4.51 -8.17
C ARG A 161 13.93 -3.74 -7.10
N PHE A 162 13.22 -3.19 -6.12
CA PHE A 162 13.79 -2.43 -5.01
C PHE A 162 14.70 -3.30 -4.13
N PHE A 163 14.35 -4.58 -3.96
CA PHE A 163 15.17 -5.57 -3.25
C PHE A 163 16.22 -6.27 -4.14
N GLU A 164 16.48 -5.75 -5.35
CA GLU A 164 17.56 -6.20 -6.25
C GLU A 164 17.51 -7.70 -6.61
N ILE A 165 16.32 -8.23 -6.88
CA ILE A 165 16.20 -9.58 -7.44
C ILE A 165 16.75 -9.56 -8.88
N ASN A 166 18.01 -10.02 -9.03
CA ASN A 166 18.85 -9.95 -10.24
C ASN A 166 18.37 -10.85 -11.41
N ALA A 167 17.09 -10.81 -11.76
CA ALA A 167 16.57 -11.50 -12.94
C ALA A 167 15.21 -10.90 -13.37
N PRO A 168 15.15 -10.08 -14.44
CA PRO A 168 13.93 -9.37 -14.83
C PRO A 168 12.75 -10.30 -15.14
N ARG A 169 13.03 -11.49 -15.72
CA ARG A 169 12.01 -12.52 -15.97
C ARG A 169 11.47 -13.12 -14.68
N ARG A 170 12.33 -13.39 -13.69
CA ARG A 170 11.90 -13.92 -12.38
C ARG A 170 11.08 -12.87 -11.65
N THR A 171 11.54 -11.62 -11.62
CA THR A 171 10.79 -10.51 -11.03
C THR A 171 9.39 -10.41 -11.62
N PHE A 172 9.26 -10.44 -12.96
CA PHE A 172 7.95 -10.44 -13.61
C PHE A 172 7.09 -11.63 -13.16
N LEU A 173 7.61 -12.86 -13.23
CA LEU A 173 6.88 -14.08 -12.85
C LEU A 173 6.41 -14.04 -11.38
N PHE A 174 7.29 -13.68 -10.44
CA PHE A 174 6.91 -13.57 -9.03
C PHE A 174 5.89 -12.45 -8.81
N SER A 175 6.02 -11.30 -9.48
CA SER A 175 5.08 -10.19 -9.30
C SER A 175 3.66 -10.57 -9.70
N TRP A 176 3.51 -11.19 -10.87
CA TRP A 176 2.21 -11.64 -11.35
C TRP A 176 1.73 -12.89 -10.63
N GLY A 177 2.64 -13.77 -10.21
CA GLY A 177 2.32 -14.90 -9.34
C GLY A 177 1.72 -14.45 -8.01
N PHE A 178 2.24 -13.38 -7.41
CA PHE A 178 1.65 -12.77 -6.22
C PHE A 178 0.28 -12.15 -6.51
N ALA A 179 0.08 -11.55 -7.68
CA ALA A 179 -1.21 -11.04 -8.07
C ALA A 179 -2.26 -12.16 -8.25
N VAL A 180 -1.88 -13.30 -8.85
CA VAL A 180 -2.73 -14.49 -8.93
C VAL A 180 -3.04 -15.02 -7.53
N LEU A 181 -2.02 -15.25 -6.71
CA LEU A 181 -2.19 -15.70 -5.32
C LEU A 181 -3.12 -14.78 -4.54
N THR A 182 -2.98 -13.46 -4.72
CA THR A 182 -3.86 -12.48 -4.07
C THR A 182 -5.31 -12.65 -4.50
N LEU A 183 -5.57 -12.85 -5.80
CA LEU A 183 -6.91 -13.08 -6.31
C LEU A 183 -7.51 -14.39 -5.82
N GLU A 184 -6.74 -15.47 -5.81
CA GLU A 184 -7.21 -16.78 -5.33
C GLU A 184 -7.58 -16.71 -3.85
N VAL A 185 -6.70 -16.14 -3.02
CA VAL A 185 -7.00 -15.98 -1.59
C VAL A 185 -8.17 -15.02 -1.38
N ALA A 186 -8.24 -13.92 -2.15
CA ALA A 186 -9.39 -13.01 -2.10
C ALA A 186 -10.70 -13.69 -2.49
N TRP A 187 -10.66 -14.60 -3.47
CA TRP A 187 -11.82 -15.36 -3.88
C TRP A 187 -12.26 -16.33 -2.79
N ILE A 188 -11.33 -17.06 -2.17
CA ILE A 188 -11.61 -17.92 -1.00
C ILE A 188 -12.20 -17.11 0.15
N LEU A 189 -11.62 -15.95 0.48
CA LEU A 189 -12.12 -15.09 1.54
C LEU A 189 -13.50 -14.51 1.27
N SER A 190 -13.92 -14.39 0.00
CA SER A 190 -15.25 -13.87 -0.32
C SER A 190 -16.39 -14.81 0.11
N PHE A 191 -16.08 -16.10 0.33
CA PHE A 191 -17.02 -17.08 0.89
C PHE A 191 -17.05 -17.11 2.41
N LEU A 192 -16.07 -16.50 3.07
CA LEU A 192 -16.00 -16.45 4.53
C LEU A 192 -16.78 -15.22 5.04
N PRO A 193 -17.52 -15.31 6.16
CA PRO A 193 -18.24 -14.18 6.76
C PRO A 193 -17.27 -13.24 7.51
N LEU A 194 -16.22 -12.80 6.83
CA LEU A 194 -15.24 -11.85 7.32
C LEU A 194 -15.62 -10.46 6.86
N GLY A 195 -15.66 -9.51 7.79
CA GLY A 195 -15.76 -8.09 7.43
C GLY A 195 -14.60 -7.66 6.52
N PHE A 196 -14.85 -6.71 5.60
CA PHE A 196 -13.87 -6.24 4.61
C PHE A 196 -12.50 -5.88 5.20
N MET A 197 -12.49 -5.28 6.40
CA MET A 197 -11.26 -4.90 7.09
C MET A 197 -10.44 -6.14 7.50
N ASN A 198 -11.09 -7.16 8.06
CA ASN A 198 -10.42 -8.40 8.48
C ASN A 198 -9.92 -9.20 7.28
N ALA A 199 -10.70 -9.24 6.19
CA ALA A 199 -10.27 -9.88 4.95
C ALA A 199 -9.03 -9.19 4.36
N ALA A 200 -9.01 -7.85 4.34
CA ALA A 200 -7.85 -7.08 3.91
C ALA A 200 -6.63 -7.32 4.81
N ILE A 201 -6.79 -7.36 6.14
CA ILE A 201 -5.69 -7.67 7.08
C ILE A 201 -5.15 -9.07 6.81
N PHE A 202 -6.03 -10.07 6.68
CA PHE A 202 -5.63 -11.46 6.50
C PHE A 202 -4.80 -11.66 5.22
N ILE A 203 -5.27 -11.14 4.07
CA ILE A 203 -4.49 -11.23 2.83
C ILE A 203 -3.21 -10.42 2.90
N THR A 204 -3.21 -9.25 3.56
CA THR A 204 -1.97 -8.50 3.79
C THR A 204 -0.95 -9.38 4.52
N LEU A 205 -1.35 -10.08 5.58
CA LEU A 205 -0.47 -10.99 6.31
C LEU A 205 0.07 -12.12 5.42
N VAL A 206 -0.79 -12.78 4.64
CA VAL A 206 -0.38 -13.83 3.67
C VAL A 206 0.68 -13.28 2.72
N LEU A 207 0.44 -12.09 2.16
CA LEU A 207 1.33 -11.48 1.19
C LEU A 207 2.66 -11.02 1.80
N LEU A 208 2.67 -10.57 3.06
CA LEU A 208 3.91 -10.22 3.75
C LEU A 208 4.80 -11.45 3.96
N VAL A 209 4.22 -12.53 4.48
CA VAL A 209 4.96 -13.79 4.72
C VAL A 209 5.51 -14.32 3.40
N ALA A 210 4.69 -14.33 2.34
CA ALA A 210 5.12 -14.74 1.02
C ALA A 210 6.25 -13.84 0.50
N ARG A 211 6.09 -12.51 0.61
CA ARG A 211 7.07 -11.51 0.15
C ARG A 211 8.42 -11.71 0.83
N ASP A 212 8.41 -11.81 2.15
CA ASP A 212 9.63 -11.91 2.95
C ASP A 212 10.31 -13.27 2.72
N THR A 213 9.53 -14.33 2.49
CA THR A 213 10.04 -15.63 2.05
C THR A 213 10.76 -15.53 0.70
N VAL A 214 10.15 -14.88 -0.30
CA VAL A 214 10.76 -14.72 -1.63
C VAL A 214 12.00 -13.85 -1.57
N ILE A 215 11.97 -12.71 -0.87
CA ILE A 215 13.13 -11.83 -0.71
C ILE A 215 14.30 -12.60 -0.05
N ASN A 216 14.03 -13.34 1.03
CA ASN A 216 15.08 -14.10 1.72
C ASN A 216 15.57 -15.31 0.91
N HIS A 217 14.71 -15.93 0.11
CA HIS A 217 15.11 -16.97 -0.85
C HIS A 217 16.14 -16.42 -1.85
N PHE A 218 15.87 -15.26 -2.46
CA PHE A 218 16.79 -14.66 -3.42
C PHE A 218 18.07 -14.09 -2.79
N LYS A 219 18.02 -13.71 -1.51
CA LYS A 219 19.21 -13.30 -0.74
C LYS A 219 20.05 -14.48 -0.22
N GLY A 220 19.63 -15.74 -0.45
CA GLY A 220 20.31 -16.93 0.06
C GLY A 220 20.24 -17.06 1.59
N ALA A 221 19.36 -16.31 2.25
CA ALA A 221 19.22 -16.26 3.71
C ALA A 221 18.05 -17.12 4.23
N LEU A 222 17.45 -17.94 3.36
CA LEU A 222 16.31 -18.78 3.72
C LEU A 222 16.76 -19.95 4.59
N ASN A 223 16.42 -19.87 5.88
CA ASN A 223 16.66 -20.93 6.86
C ASN A 223 15.31 -21.44 7.40
N LEU A 224 15.27 -22.71 7.82
CA LEU A 224 14.12 -23.32 8.49
C LEU A 224 13.69 -22.52 9.72
N VAL A 225 14.65 -21.98 10.49
CA VAL A 225 14.36 -21.11 11.64
C VAL A 225 13.62 -19.84 11.23
N PHE A 226 13.98 -19.24 10.09
CA PHE A 226 13.27 -18.06 9.57
C PHE A 226 11.85 -18.42 9.17
N LEU A 227 11.67 -19.52 8.43
CA LEU A 227 10.37 -19.97 7.95
C LEU A 227 9.42 -20.33 9.10
N LEU A 228 9.92 -21.02 10.15
CA LEU A 228 9.11 -21.31 11.34
C LEU A 228 8.70 -20.05 12.10
N LYS A 229 9.56 -19.03 12.18
CA LYS A 229 9.22 -17.74 12.81
C LYS A 229 8.13 -17.02 12.04
N GLU A 230 8.26 -16.94 10.72
CA GLU A 230 7.24 -16.31 9.86
C GLU A 230 5.89 -17.05 9.95
N LEU A 231 5.91 -18.39 9.92
CA LEU A 231 4.69 -19.18 10.11
C LEU A 231 4.09 -18.98 11.51
N ALA A 232 4.91 -18.93 12.56
CA ALA A 232 4.41 -18.68 13.90
C ALA A 232 3.74 -17.31 14.01
N ILE A 233 4.36 -16.26 13.45
CA ILE A 233 3.78 -14.91 13.38
C ILE A 233 2.47 -14.94 12.58
N PHE A 234 2.46 -15.61 11.44
CA PHE A 234 1.27 -15.78 10.61
C PHE A 234 0.13 -16.44 11.38
N TRP A 235 0.39 -17.54 12.07
CA TRP A 235 -0.63 -18.26 12.85
C TRP A 235 -1.17 -17.42 14.00
N VAL A 236 -0.29 -16.78 14.78
CA VAL A 236 -0.70 -15.95 15.92
C VAL A 236 -1.55 -14.77 15.44
N LEU A 237 -1.08 -14.02 14.43
CA LEU A 237 -1.82 -12.87 13.91
C LEU A 237 -3.08 -13.29 13.15
N GLY A 238 -3.03 -14.38 12.40
CA GLY A 238 -4.19 -14.95 11.69
C GLY A 238 -5.29 -15.35 12.66
N LEU A 239 -4.95 -16.06 13.74
CA LEU A 239 -5.90 -16.40 14.80
C LEU A 239 -6.51 -15.16 15.45
N LEU A 240 -5.72 -14.10 15.69
CA LEU A 240 -6.25 -12.84 16.20
C LEU A 240 -7.24 -12.18 15.24
N VAL A 241 -6.97 -12.21 13.93
CA VAL A 241 -7.90 -11.67 12.91
C VAL A 241 -9.22 -12.44 12.92
N PHE A 242 -9.16 -13.77 12.95
CA PHE A 242 -10.37 -14.60 13.02
C PHE A 242 -11.12 -14.44 14.35
N ALA A 243 -10.41 -14.32 15.48
CA ALA A 243 -11.00 -14.11 16.80
C ALA A 243 -11.66 -12.73 16.93
N ALA A 244 -11.06 -11.69 16.35
CA ALA A 244 -11.61 -10.34 16.32
C ALA A 244 -12.71 -10.16 15.26
N SER A 245 -12.90 -11.13 14.37
CA SER A 245 -13.92 -11.03 13.34
C SER A 245 -15.32 -11.24 13.91
N LYS A 246 -16.22 -10.32 13.60
CA LYS A 246 -17.64 -10.53 13.83
C LYS A 246 -18.13 -11.49 12.74
N TRP A 247 -18.34 -12.74 13.12
CA TRP A 247 -19.02 -13.73 12.29
C TRP A 247 -20.50 -13.35 12.25
N SER A 248 -20.86 -12.40 11.37
CA SER A 248 -22.26 -12.16 11.05
C SER A 248 -22.63 -13.07 9.89
N LEU A 249 -23.43 -14.10 10.19
CA LEU A 249 -24.16 -14.89 9.20
C LEU A 249 -25.18 -14.02 8.47
#